data_AF-A0A235BP49-F1
#
_entry.id   AF-A0A235BP49-F1
#
_cell.length_a   1.000
_cell.length_b   1.000
_cell.length_c   1.000
_cell.angle_alpha   90.00
_cell.angle_beta   90.00
_cell.angle_gamma   90.00
#
_symmetry.space_group_name_H-M   'P 1'
#
loop_
_entity.id
_entity.type
_entity.pdbx_description
1 polymer ?
#
loop_
_entity_poly.entity_id
_entity_poly.type
_entity_poly.pdbx_seq_one_letter_code
_entity_poly.pdbx_strand_id
1 'polypeptide(L)'
;MHIREFRIYRYGPLTDSGRIALGDFNLFFGLNEEGKSLTIDGLVRLLFSKKATKNVFKRIDRVDNVPEGYIIVEDEGDMIKFPDAGDITEFADFSPREWRNIFIIRNSDLSISE
;
A
#
# COMPACT_ATOMS: atom_id res chain seq x y z
N MET A 1 -7.84 8.79 10.35
CA MET A 1 -6.70 8.00 9.85
C MET A 1 -5.64 8.82 9.11
N HIS A 2 -4.40 8.77 9.58
CA HIS A 2 -3.21 9.34 8.94
C HIS A 2 -2.07 8.33 8.91
N ILE A 3 -1.44 8.11 7.75
CA ILE A 3 -0.22 7.29 7.69
C ILE A 3 0.95 8.12 8.21
N ARG A 4 1.57 7.71 9.31
CA ARG A 4 2.68 8.45 9.95
C ARG A 4 4.05 7.95 9.52
N GLU A 5 4.15 6.66 9.21
CA GLU A 5 5.44 6.04 8.94
C GLU A 5 5.26 4.74 8.17
N PHE A 6 6.28 4.40 7.39
CA PHE A 6 6.42 3.05 6.86
C PHE A 6 7.87 2.60 6.76
N ARG A 7 8.04 1.30 6.57
CA ARG A 7 9.28 0.70 6.07
C ARG A 7 8.95 -0.51 5.21
N ILE A 8 9.59 -0.64 4.05
CA ILE A 8 9.54 -1.81 3.19
C ILE A 8 10.95 -2.41 3.17
N TYR A 9 11.09 -3.62 3.73
CA TYR A 9 12.34 -4.36 3.75
C TYR A 9 12.63 -5.04 2.41
N ARG A 10 11.59 -5.62 1.81
CA ARG A 10 11.70 -6.43 0.60
C ARG A 10 10.39 -6.39 -0.19
N TYR A 11 10.45 -5.88 -1.42
CA TYR A 11 9.33 -5.96 -2.35
C TYR A 11 9.81 -5.79 -3.78
N GLY A 12 9.83 -6.86 -4.57
CA GLY A 12 10.38 -6.80 -5.93
C GLY A 12 11.83 -6.28 -5.97
N PRO A 13 12.17 -5.37 -6.91
CA PRO A 13 13.48 -4.73 -6.97
C PRO A 13 13.68 -3.59 -5.96
N LEU A 14 12.71 -3.28 -5.10
CA LEU A 14 12.89 -2.23 -4.09
C LEU A 14 13.99 -2.63 -3.10
N THR A 15 14.95 -1.74 -2.90
CA THR A 15 15.87 -1.82 -1.77
C THR A 15 15.12 -1.53 -0.46
N ASP A 16 15.72 -1.91 0.67
CA ASP A 16 15.20 -1.52 1.98
C ASP A 16 15.04 0.01 2.03
N SER A 17 13.80 0.47 2.26
CA SER A 17 13.49 1.89 2.29
C SER A 17 14.09 2.59 3.50
N GLY A 18 14.51 1.84 4.52
CA GLY A 18 14.69 2.37 5.86
C GLY A 18 13.37 2.87 6.44
N ARG A 19 13.46 3.52 7.61
CA ARG A 19 12.32 4.13 8.28
C ARG A 19 11.99 5.47 7.61
N ILE A 20 10.81 5.57 6.99
CA ILE A 20 10.34 6.81 6.35
C ILE A 20 9.16 7.36 7.15
N ALA A 21 9.37 8.53 7.76
CA ALA A 21 8.30 9.32 8.37
C ALA A 21 7.56 10.12 7.30
N LEU A 22 6.23 10.12 7.38
CA LEU A 22 5.35 10.82 6.45
C LEU A 22 4.75 12.06 7.12
N GLY A 23 4.71 13.16 6.37
CA GLY A 23 3.98 14.37 6.75
C GLY A 23 2.57 14.39 6.17
N ASP A 24 1.90 15.54 6.29
CA ASP A 24 0.57 15.75 5.69
C ASP A 24 0.61 15.79 4.16
N PHE A 25 1.78 16.11 3.60
CA PHE A 25 2.06 16.09 2.17
C PHE A 25 3.40 15.40 1.91
N ASN A 26 3.41 14.44 0.99
CA ASN A 26 4.59 13.64 0.67
C ASN A 26 4.74 13.54 -0.85
N LEU A 27 5.93 13.90 -1.36
CA LEU A 27 6.27 13.81 -2.77
C LEU A 27 7.19 12.61 -3.01
N PHE A 28 6.70 11.62 -3.76
CA PHE A 28 7.50 10.52 -4.27
C PHE A 28 7.93 10.82 -5.71
N PHE A 29 9.19 11.16 -5.92
CA PHE A 29 9.75 11.53 -7.24
C PHE A 29 11.03 10.76 -7.54
N GLY A 30 11.44 10.74 -8.81
CA GLY A 30 12.57 9.95 -9.29
C GLY A 30 12.45 9.62 -10.77
N LEU A 31 13.50 9.05 -11.36
CA LEU A 31 13.52 8.59 -12.76
C LEU A 31 12.56 7.42 -13.00
N ASN A 32 12.25 7.16 -14.27
CA ASN A 32 11.45 5.99 -14.63
C ASN A 32 12.08 4.71 -14.06
N GLU A 33 11.23 3.78 -13.64
CA GLU A 33 11.62 2.48 -13.09
C GLU A 33 12.33 2.49 -11.73
N GLU A 34 12.54 3.65 -11.10
CA GLU A 34 13.08 3.75 -9.72
C GLU A 34 12.12 3.27 -8.61
N GLY A 35 11.04 2.57 -8.98
CA GLY A 35 10.19 1.91 -8.00
C GLY A 35 9.08 2.78 -7.38
N LYS A 36 8.91 4.04 -7.77
CA LYS A 36 7.84 4.94 -7.24
C LYS A 36 6.46 4.27 -7.17
N SER A 37 5.96 3.76 -8.29
CA SER A 37 4.66 3.08 -8.34
C SER A 37 4.64 1.79 -7.53
N LEU A 38 5.78 1.12 -7.42
CA LEU A 38 5.93 -0.12 -6.66
C LEU A 38 5.97 0.15 -5.15
N THR A 39 6.51 1.29 -4.72
CA THR A 39 6.43 1.75 -3.32
C THR A 39 4.99 1.98 -2.93
N ILE A 40 4.22 2.74 -3.73
CA ILE A 40 2.79 2.96 -3.46
C ILE A 40 2.02 1.63 -3.42
N ASP A 41 2.27 0.74 -4.37
CA ASP A 41 1.64 -0.58 -4.39
C ASP A 41 2.00 -1.42 -3.14
N GLY A 42 3.27 -1.43 -2.74
CA GLY A 42 3.73 -2.08 -1.52
C GLY A 42 3.08 -1.50 -0.26
N LEU A 43 2.92 -0.18 -0.20
CA LEU A 43 2.25 0.48 0.92
C LEU A 43 0.80 0.05 1.04
N VAL A 44 0.05 0.13 -0.06
CA VAL A 44 -1.36 -0.26 -0.04
C VAL A 44 -1.49 -1.71 0.37
N ARG A 45 -0.64 -2.60 -0.17
CA ARG A 45 -0.66 -4.04 0.16
C ARG A 45 -0.34 -4.34 1.62
N LEU A 46 0.50 -3.53 2.28
CA LEU A 46 0.83 -3.69 3.71
C LEU A 46 -0.32 -3.34 4.64
N LEU A 47 -1.30 -2.53 4.20
CA LEU A 47 -2.50 -2.21 4.97
C LEU A 47 -3.50 -3.39 5.04
N PHE A 48 -3.32 -4.41 4.20
CA PHE A 48 -4.21 -5.57 4.15
C PHE A 48 -3.53 -6.81 4.73
N SER A 49 -4.34 -7.73 5.26
CA SER A 49 -3.86 -9.05 5.64
C SER A 49 -3.30 -9.80 4.41
N LYS A 50 -2.29 -10.67 4.60
CA LYS A 50 -1.69 -11.46 3.49
C LYS A 50 -2.73 -12.20 2.62
N LYS A 51 -3.85 -12.60 3.23
CA LYS A 51 -4.98 -13.26 2.55
C LYS A 51 -5.78 -12.28 1.69
N ALA A 52 -6.11 -11.10 2.22
CA ALA A 52 -6.80 -10.05 1.48
C ALA A 52 -5.93 -9.50 0.35
N THR A 53 -4.62 -9.28 0.59
CA THR A 53 -3.69 -8.79 -0.43
C THR A 53 -3.75 -9.62 -1.73
N LYS A 54 -3.81 -10.96 -1.64
CA LYS A 54 -3.88 -11.83 -2.83
C LYS A 54 -5.18 -11.71 -3.62
N ASN A 55 -6.30 -11.43 -2.94
CA ASN A 55 -7.61 -11.39 -3.57
C ASN A 55 -7.94 -9.99 -4.12
N VAL A 56 -7.56 -8.95 -3.40
CA VAL A 56 -7.86 -7.54 -3.71
C VAL A 56 -7.00 -7.05 -4.87
N PHE A 57 -5.74 -7.49 -4.90
CA PHE A 57 -4.75 -7.14 -5.92
C PHE A 57 -4.54 -8.27 -6.95
N LYS A 58 -5.49 -9.21 -7.07
CA LYS A 58 -5.45 -10.28 -8.08
C LYS A 58 -5.38 -9.64 -9.47
N ARG A 59 -4.34 -9.96 -10.26
CA ARG A 59 -3.98 -9.31 -11.55
C ARG A 59 -3.32 -7.93 -11.45
N ILE A 60 -2.76 -7.58 -10.29
CA ILE A 60 -1.85 -6.43 -10.08
C ILE A 60 -0.48 -6.96 -9.62
N ASP A 61 -0.14 -8.18 -10.01
CA ASP A 61 1.11 -8.83 -9.66
C ASP A 61 2.23 -8.25 -10.53
N ARG A 62 2.72 -7.07 -10.14
CA ARG A 62 3.88 -6.40 -10.75
C ARG A 62 5.17 -7.16 -10.44
N VAL A 63 5.20 -7.85 -9.30
CA VAL A 63 6.30 -8.69 -8.82
C VAL A 63 5.74 -9.92 -8.11
N ASP A 64 6.53 -10.99 -8.05
CA ASP A 64 6.08 -12.32 -7.60
C ASP A 64 5.90 -12.43 -6.07
N ASN A 65 6.58 -11.57 -5.30
CA ASN A 65 6.55 -11.61 -3.84
C ASN A 65 5.57 -10.60 -3.23
N VAL A 66 5.12 -10.84 -2.00
CA VAL A 66 4.38 -9.84 -1.20
C VAL A 66 5.37 -8.91 -0.50
N PRO A 67 5.00 -7.65 -0.20
CA PRO A 67 5.89 -6.74 0.52
C PRO A 67 6.12 -7.24 1.94
N GLU A 68 7.38 -7.22 2.37
CA GLU A 68 7.78 -7.37 3.76
C GLU A 68 8.09 -5.99 4.32
N GLY A 69 7.48 -5.63 5.44
CA GLY A 69 7.54 -4.27 5.95
C GLY A 69 6.49 -3.99 7.02
N TYR A 70 6.34 -2.72 7.36
CA TYR A 70 5.23 -2.25 8.17
C TYR A 70 4.77 -0.85 7.77
N ILE A 71 3.55 -0.52 8.18
CA ILE A 71 2.97 0.82 8.15
C ILE A 71 2.41 1.16 9.52
N ILE A 72 2.60 2.40 9.95
CA ILE A 72 1.96 2.94 11.15
C ILE A 72 0.90 3.95 10.71
N VAL A 73 -0.34 3.68 11.10
CA VAL A 73 -1.51 4.53 10.89
C VAL A 73 -1.94 5.08 12.25
N GLU A 74 -2.09 6.40 12.34
CA GLU A 74 -2.73 7.06 13.47
C GLU A 74 -4.23 7.19 13.19
N ASP A 75 -5.05 6.74 14.13
CA ASP A 75 -6.50 6.95 14.09
C ASP A 75 -7.03 7.35 15.46
N GLU A 76 -7.73 8.49 15.53
CA GLU A 76 -8.26 9.05 16.78
C GLU A 76 -7.24 9.15 17.95
N GLY A 77 -5.95 9.22 17.64
CA GLY A 77 -4.84 9.28 18.60
C GLY A 77 -4.16 7.93 18.88
N ASP A 78 -4.73 6.82 18.41
CA ASP A 78 -4.17 5.48 18.52
C ASP A 78 -3.24 5.14 17.35
N MET A 79 -2.11 4.50 17.66
CA MET A 79 -1.10 4.10 16.68
C MET A 79 -1.27 2.62 16.33
N ILE A 80 -1.78 2.36 15.13
CA ILE A 80 -2.09 1.03 14.62
C ILE A 80 -1.00 0.62 13.64
N LYS A 81 -0.39 -0.55 13.85
CA LYS A 81 0.71 -1.05 13.02
C LYS A 81 0.25 -2.19 12.12
N PHE A 82 0.34 -2.01 10.81
CA PHE A 82 0.06 -3.03 9.81
C PHE A 82 1.36 -3.65 9.28
N PRO A 83 1.38 -4.94 8.91
CA PRO A 83 0.23 -5.86 8.84
C PRO A 83 -0.11 -6.53 10.19
N ASP A 84 0.58 -6.19 11.28
CA ASP A 84 0.44 -6.84 12.60
C ASP A 84 -1.00 -6.73 13.17
N ALA A 85 -1.66 -5.59 12.92
CA ALA A 85 -3.03 -5.31 13.35
C ALA A 85 -4.12 -5.98 12.49
N GLY A 86 -3.76 -6.71 11.43
CA GLY A 86 -4.73 -7.37 10.55
C GLY A 86 -5.06 -6.57 9.30
N ASP A 87 -6.34 -6.39 9.01
CA ASP A 87 -6.82 -5.76 7.77
C ASP A 87 -7.39 -4.37 8.04
N ILE A 88 -6.96 -3.36 7.28
CA ILE A 88 -7.45 -1.98 7.44
C ILE A 88 -8.98 -1.87 7.31
N THR A 89 -9.64 -2.81 6.61
CA THR A 89 -11.12 -2.80 6.53
C THR A 89 -11.82 -3.10 7.85
N GLU A 90 -11.11 -3.62 8.86
CA GLU A 90 -11.65 -3.78 10.21
C GLU A 90 -11.66 -2.46 11.00
N PHE A 91 -10.89 -1.47 10.52
CA PHE A 91 -10.76 -0.16 11.14
C PHE A 91 -11.48 0.94 10.35
N ALA A 92 -11.84 0.68 9.10
CA ALA A 92 -12.52 1.64 8.23
C ALA A 92 -13.62 0.99 7.41
N ASP A 93 -14.77 1.66 7.31
CA ASP A 93 -15.98 1.23 6.58
C ASP A 93 -15.87 1.33 5.04
N PHE A 94 -14.72 0.93 4.48
CA PHE A 94 -14.54 0.79 3.05
C PHE A 94 -14.23 -0.65 2.68
N SER A 95 -14.86 -1.14 1.61
CA SER A 95 -14.52 -2.42 1.03
C SER A 95 -13.08 -2.41 0.51
N PRO A 96 -12.41 -3.57 0.44
CA PRO A 96 -11.06 -3.63 -0.11
C PRO A 96 -10.96 -3.13 -1.57
N ARG A 97 -12.06 -3.21 -2.34
CA ARG A 97 -12.12 -2.70 -3.73
C ARG A 97 -12.15 -1.17 -3.76
N GLU A 98 -12.84 -0.54 -2.83
CA GLU A 98 -12.84 0.92 -2.67
C GLU A 98 -11.45 1.41 -2.28
N TRP A 99 -10.83 0.77 -1.29
CA TRP A 99 -9.42 1.04 -0.96
C TRP A 99 -8.50 0.91 -2.17
N ARG A 100 -8.57 -0.18 -2.93
CA ARG A 100 -7.74 -0.34 -4.14
C ARG A 100 -7.92 0.81 -5.13
N ASN A 101 -9.16 1.22 -5.38
CA ASN A 101 -9.49 2.24 -6.36
C ASN A 101 -9.13 3.66 -5.88
N ILE A 102 -9.08 3.90 -4.57
CA ILE A 102 -8.68 5.18 -3.98
C ILE A 102 -7.17 5.43 -4.18
N PHE A 103 -6.35 4.38 -4.10
CA PHE A 103 -4.88 4.53 -4.14
C PHE A 103 -4.25 4.20 -5.49
N ILE A 104 -4.88 3.35 -6.32
CA ILE A 104 -4.31 2.90 -7.59
C ILE A 104 -5.40 2.88 -8.67
N ILE A 105 -5.36 3.86 -9.57
CA ILE A 105 -6.15 3.86 -10.81
C ILE A 105 -5.22 3.47 -11.96
N ARG A 106 -5.46 2.33 -12.61
CA ARG A 106 -4.70 1.91 -13.80
C ARG A 106 -5.42 2.31 -15.07
N ASN A 107 -4.66 2.41 -16.15
CA ASN A 107 -5.24 2.60 -17.49
C ASN A 107 -6.26 1.49 -17.83
N SER A 108 -6.02 0.25 -17.39
CA SER A 108 -6.97 -0.86 -17.54
C SER A 108 -8.23 -0.72 -16.69
N ASP A 109 -8.18 0.06 -15.61
CA ASP A 109 -9.36 0.34 -14.78
C ASP A 109 -10.18 1.51 -15.37
N LEU A 110 -9.62 2.24 -16.35
CA LEU A 110 -10.27 3.32 -17.10
C LEU A 110 -10.88 2.86 -18.44
N SER A 111 -10.66 1.59 -18.83
CA SER A 111 -11.29 1.06 -20.04
C SER A 111 -12.78 0.85 -19.81
N ILE A 112 -13.59 1.63 -20.52
CA ILE A 112 -15.04 1.41 -20.60
C ILE A 112 -15.25 0.24 -21.56
N SER A 113 -15.98 -0.79 -21.13
CA SER A 113 -16.44 -1.86 -22.02
C SER A 113 -17.30 -1.25 -23.12
N GLU A 114 -16.96 -1.54 -24.39
CA GLU A 114 -17.81 -1.21 -25.55
C GLU A 114 -19.23 -1.75 -25.39
#